data_AF-A0A8J3N4X5-F1
#
_entry.id   AF-A0A8J3N4X5-F1
#
_cell.length_a   1.000
_cell.length_b   1.000
_cell.length_c   1.000
_cell.angle_alpha   90.00
_cell.angle_beta   90.00
_cell.angle_gamma   90.00
#
_symmetry.space_group_name_H-M   'P 1'
#
loop_
_entity.id
_entity.type
_entity.pdbx_description
1 polymer ?
#
loop_
_entity_poly.entity_id
_entity_poly.type
_entity_poly.pdbx_seq_one_letter_code
_entity_poly.pdbx_strand_id
1 'polypeptide(L)'
;MHTPSAVHQDSPYPIEQRIYGGYMILLLRHIHTIFLYDPETSTLHHFGTSKGEYTIMEQFVRAPCGSLLPFSAFAATTKESPLPLRRFIMRLRKKLPEGWAIPCTKSSSAMGGGYRLVPPRTRTGEPSFEQGAEAVGSVLLPPS
;
A
#
# COMPACT_ATOMS: atom_id res chain seq x y z
N MET A 1 -41.12 2.81 18.07
CA MET A 1 -39.77 3.38 18.24
C MET A 1 -38.87 2.69 17.23
N HIS A 2 -38.43 3.41 16.19
CA HIS A 2 -37.63 2.84 15.11
C HIS A 2 -36.15 2.82 15.50
N THR A 3 -35.57 1.63 15.61
CA THR A 3 -34.13 1.42 15.57
C THR A 3 -33.64 1.61 14.13
N PRO A 4 -32.63 2.48 13.86
CA PRO A 4 -31.98 2.48 12.57
C PRO A 4 -31.12 1.22 12.48
N SER A 5 -31.55 0.25 11.67
CA SER A 5 -30.70 -0.85 11.22
C SER A 5 -29.48 -0.26 10.53
N ALA A 6 -28.30 -0.56 11.06
CA ALA A 6 -27.03 -0.27 10.40
C ALA A 6 -27.00 -1.09 9.09
N VAL A 7 -27.34 -0.44 8.00
CA VAL A 7 -27.13 -0.94 6.66
C VAL A 7 -25.63 -0.88 6.41
N HIS A 8 -24.90 -1.94 6.74
CA HIS A 8 -23.64 -2.21 6.07
C HIS A 8 -23.98 -2.57 4.62
N GLN A 9 -24.11 -1.54 3.80
CA GLN A 9 -24.15 -1.66 2.35
C GLN A 9 -22.82 -2.30 1.95
N ASP A 10 -22.89 -3.53 1.44
CA ASP A 10 -21.86 -4.12 0.59
C ASP A 10 -21.60 -3.14 -0.55
N SER A 11 -20.60 -2.27 -0.37
CA SER A 11 -20.22 -1.32 -1.39
C SER A 11 -19.80 -2.12 -2.63
N PRO A 12 -20.40 -1.88 -3.81
CA PRO A 12 -19.98 -2.53 -5.05
C PRO A 12 -18.54 -2.16 -5.45
N TYR A 13 -17.93 -1.22 -4.73
CA TYR A 13 -16.56 -0.78 -4.87
C TYR A 13 -15.79 -1.18 -3.61
N PRO A 14 -15.14 -2.36 -3.56
CA PRO A 14 -14.25 -2.72 -2.48
C PRO A 14 -13.17 -1.66 -2.31
N ILE A 15 -13.13 -1.08 -1.12
CA ILE A 15 -12.10 -0.16 -0.66
C ILE A 15 -11.14 -0.99 0.20
N GLU A 16 -9.88 -1.08 -0.20
CA GLU A 16 -8.85 -1.74 0.62
C GLU A 16 -8.09 -0.66 1.41
N GLN A 17 -8.24 -0.68 2.74
CA GLN A 17 -7.50 0.16 3.67
C GLN A 17 -6.40 -0.66 4.34
N ARG A 18 -5.18 -0.11 4.41
CA ARG A 18 -4.00 -0.78 4.97
C ARG A 18 -3.15 0.20 5.76
N ILE A 19 -2.47 -0.30 6.79
CA ILE A 19 -1.39 0.42 7.46
C ILE A 19 -0.06 -0.06 6.90
N TYR A 20 0.82 0.86 6.51
CA TYR A 20 2.12 0.57 5.92
C TYR A 20 3.19 1.48 6.50
N GLY A 21 4.00 0.95 7.42
CA GLY A 21 5.08 1.71 8.06
C GLY A 21 4.58 2.93 8.83
N GLY A 22 3.43 2.81 9.51
CA GLY A 22 2.78 3.92 10.23
C GLY A 22 1.86 4.79 9.37
N TYR A 23 1.90 4.68 8.04
CA TYR A 23 1.03 5.43 7.13
C TYR A 23 -0.27 4.68 6.86
N MET A 24 -1.38 5.39 6.74
CA MET A 24 -2.63 4.80 6.28
C MET A 24 -2.76 4.94 4.76
N ILE A 25 -2.93 3.82 4.07
CA ILE A 25 -3.06 3.76 2.61
C ILE A 25 -4.45 3.27 2.25
N LEU A 26 -5.13 4.02 1.38
CA LEU A 26 -6.41 3.64 0.79
C LEU A 26 -6.21 3.31 -0.68
N LEU A 27 -6.60 2.11 -1.09
CA LEU A 27 -6.48 1.62 -2.46
C LEU A 27 -7.87 1.53 -3.10
N LEU A 28 -8.19 2.41 -4.05
CA LEU A 28 -9.46 2.40 -4.76
C LEU A 28 -9.33 1.73 -6.13
N ARG A 29 -9.65 0.43 -6.19
CA ARG A 29 -9.40 -0.42 -7.37
C ARG A 29 -10.09 0.06 -8.64
N HIS A 30 -11.36 0.46 -8.55
CA HIS A 30 -12.19 0.75 -9.72
C HIS A 30 -11.77 2.01 -10.48
N ILE A 31 -11.26 3.00 -9.76
CA ILE A 31 -10.79 4.26 -10.33
C ILE A 31 -9.25 4.34 -10.35
N HIS A 32 -8.57 3.30 -9.88
CA HIS A 32 -7.12 3.20 -9.79
C HIS A 32 -6.50 4.42 -9.09
N THR A 33 -7.08 4.85 -7.98
CA THR A 33 -6.57 5.99 -7.19
C THR A 33 -6.08 5.50 -5.84
N ILE A 34 -4.96 6.06 -5.39
CA ILE A 34 -4.37 5.76 -4.09
C ILE A 34 -4.41 7.02 -3.24
N PHE A 35 -4.84 6.88 -1.99
CA PHE A 35 -4.68 7.89 -0.96
C PHE A 35 -3.66 7.42 0.06
N LEU A 36 -2.83 8.34 0.52
CA LEU A 36 -1.77 8.11 1.48
C LEU A 36 -1.87 9.20 2.53
N TYR A 37 -2.26 8.80 3.74
CA TYR A 37 -2.36 9.69 4.89
C TYR A 37 -1.11 9.53 5.75
N ASP A 38 -0.43 10.65 5.96
CA ASP A 38 0.66 10.81 6.89
C ASP A 38 0.10 11.34 8.23
N PRO A 39 0.05 10.52 9.28
CA PRO A 39 -0.47 10.94 10.57
C PRO A 39 0.44 11.96 11.28
N GLU A 40 1.75 11.96 11.03
CA GLU A 40 2.68 12.87 11.69
C GLU A 40 2.47 14.30 11.23
N THR A 41 2.28 14.48 9.92
CA THR A 41 2.05 15.79 9.31
C THR A 41 0.58 16.10 9.11
N SER A 42 -0.32 15.17 9.46
CA SER A 42 -1.76 15.24 9.17
C SER A 42 -2.07 15.56 7.70
N THR A 43 -1.21 15.11 6.78
CA THR A 43 -1.30 15.43 5.35
C THR A 43 -1.88 14.24 4.58
N LEU A 44 -2.84 14.53 3.70
CA LEU A 44 -3.42 13.55 2.79
C LEU A 44 -2.88 13.76 1.37
N HIS A 45 -2.11 12.79 0.87
CA HIS A 45 -1.68 12.75 -0.51
C HIS A 45 -2.59 11.84 -1.32
N HIS A 46 -2.83 12.16 -2.58
CA HIS A 46 -3.52 11.27 -3.50
C HIS A 46 -2.91 11.33 -4.89
N PHE A 47 -2.96 10.22 -5.61
CA PHE A 47 -2.51 10.17 -7.00
C PHE A 47 -3.25 9.09 -7.78
N GLY A 48 -3.59 9.43 -9.03
CA GLY A 48 -4.17 8.49 -9.98
C GLY A 48 -3.10 7.56 -10.56
N THR A 49 -3.47 6.30 -10.78
CA THR A 49 -2.61 5.26 -11.33
C THR A 49 -3.23 4.58 -12.54
N SER A 50 -2.40 3.99 -13.39
CA SER A 50 -2.89 2.99 -14.36
C SER A 50 -3.15 1.67 -13.65
N LYS A 51 -3.93 0.76 -14.26
CA LYS A 51 -4.17 -0.59 -13.73
C LYS A 51 -2.89 -1.33 -13.33
N GLY A 52 -1.83 -1.24 -14.15
CA GLY A 52 -0.55 -1.88 -13.86
C GLY A 52 0.20 -1.25 -12.67
N GLU A 53 0.16 0.08 -12.55
CA GLU A 53 0.72 0.81 -11.41
C GLU A 53 -0.04 0.48 -10.12
N TYR A 54 -1.37 0.46 -10.17
CA TYR A 54 -2.22 0.06 -9.05
C TYR A 54 -1.87 -1.35 -8.56
N THR A 55 -1.81 -2.31 -9.49
CA THR A 55 -1.49 -3.71 -9.16
C THR A 55 -0.13 -3.82 -8.48
N ILE A 56 0.88 -3.07 -8.94
CA ILE A 56 2.19 -3.05 -8.29
C ILE A 56 2.12 -2.47 -6.88
N MET A 57 1.39 -1.36 -6.68
CA MET A 57 1.22 -0.76 -5.36
C MET A 57 0.51 -1.73 -4.40
N GLU A 58 -0.55 -2.38 -4.88
CA GLU A 58 -1.29 -3.39 -4.12
C GLU A 58 -0.36 -4.52 -3.64
N GLN A 59 0.54 -5.02 -4.50
CA GLN A 59 1.54 -6.02 -4.10
C GLN A 59 2.49 -5.48 -3.03
N PHE A 60 2.98 -4.25 -3.14
CA PHE A 60 3.84 -3.66 -2.12
C PHE A 60 3.13 -3.54 -0.77
N VAL A 61 1.92 -3.01 -0.75
CA VAL A 61 1.19 -2.71 0.49
C VAL A 61 0.66 -3.97 1.17
N ARG A 62 0.47 -5.07 0.43
CA ARG A 62 0.15 -6.39 1.00
C ARG A 62 1.34 -7.08 1.64
N ALA A 63 2.55 -6.74 1.23
CA ALA A 63 3.75 -7.27 1.85
C ALA A 63 4.05 -6.51 3.15
N PRO A 64 4.80 -7.12 4.10
CA PRO A 64 5.27 -6.39 5.27
C PRO A 64 6.07 -5.15 4.84
N CYS A 65 5.94 -4.06 5.60
CA CYS A 65 6.56 -2.79 5.23
C CYS A 65 8.06 -2.94 4.94
N GLY A 66 8.50 -2.37 3.81
CA GLY A 66 9.92 -2.37 3.40
C GLY A 66 10.44 -3.70 2.87
N SER A 67 9.60 -4.74 2.79
CA SER A 67 10.00 -6.06 2.29
C SER A 67 10.48 -6.01 0.84
N LEU A 68 11.55 -6.75 0.56
CA LEU A 68 12.02 -6.96 -0.80
C LEU A 68 11.12 -7.96 -1.52
N LEU A 69 10.35 -7.47 -2.49
CA LEU A 69 9.56 -8.31 -3.38
C LEU A 69 10.39 -8.72 -4.61
N PRO A 70 10.52 -10.03 -4.89
CA PRO A 70 11.25 -10.49 -6.06
C PRO A 70 10.53 -10.05 -7.35
N PHE A 71 11.25 -9.96 -8.47
CA PHE A 71 10.63 -9.56 -9.74
C PHE A 71 9.44 -10.45 -10.16
N SER A 72 9.47 -11.73 -9.77
CA SER A 72 8.39 -12.70 -10.01
C SER A 72 7.08 -12.34 -9.30
N ALA A 73 7.12 -11.60 -8.19
CA ALA A 73 5.91 -11.13 -7.50
C ALA A 73 5.06 -10.18 -8.38
N PHE A 74 5.67 -9.59 -9.42
CA PHE A 74 5.00 -8.67 -10.35
C PHE A 74 4.66 -9.32 -11.70
N ALA A 75 4.76 -10.65 -11.81
CA ALA A 75 4.53 -11.37 -13.06
C ALA A 75 3.13 -11.12 -13.64
N ALA A 76 2.10 -10.97 -12.79
CA ALA A 76 0.74 -10.65 -13.21
C ALA A 76 0.68 -9.30 -13.96
N THR A 77 1.38 -8.28 -13.46
CA THR A 77 1.43 -6.96 -14.11
C THR A 77 2.09 -7.01 -15.48
N THR A 78 3.12 -7.84 -15.65
CA THR A 78 3.82 -8.00 -16.93
C THR A 78 3.07 -8.88 -17.93
N LYS A 79 2.17 -9.76 -17.47
CA LYS A 79 1.32 -10.58 -18.35
C LYS A 79 0.15 -9.77 -18.92
N GLU A 80 -0.38 -8.84 -18.15
CA GLU A 80 -1.55 -8.04 -18.52
C GLU A 80 -1.22 -6.77 -19.31
N SER A 81 0.06 -6.43 -19.50
CA SER A 81 0.45 -5.21 -20.18
C SER A 81 1.67 -5.39 -21.09
N PRO A 82 1.67 -4.77 -22.29
CA PRO A 82 2.86 -4.75 -23.15
C PRO A 82 4.00 -3.88 -22.59
N LEU A 83 3.76 -3.10 -21.53
CA LEU A 83 4.77 -2.24 -20.93
C LEU A 83 5.65 -3.03 -19.94
N PRO A 84 6.97 -2.81 -19.96
CA PRO A 84 7.87 -3.48 -19.03
C PRO A 84 7.63 -2.98 -17.59
N LEU A 85 7.72 -3.89 -16.61
CA LEU A 85 7.61 -3.60 -15.17
C LEU A 85 8.34 -2.32 -14.75
N ARG A 86 9.58 -2.15 -15.24
CA ARG A 86 10.42 -0.97 -14.98
C ARG A 86 9.72 0.36 -15.30
N ARG A 87 8.91 0.41 -16.37
CA ARG A 87 8.21 1.64 -16.78
C ARG A 87 7.12 2.00 -15.78
N PHE A 88 6.38 1.02 -15.28
CA PHE A 88 5.39 1.25 -14.22
C PHE A 88 6.03 1.70 -12.92
N ILE A 89 7.12 1.04 -12.50
CA ILE A 89 7.89 1.45 -11.31
C ILE A 89 8.40 2.88 -11.44
N MET A 90 8.94 3.26 -12.61
CA MET A 90 9.39 4.63 -12.85
C MET A 90 8.26 5.66 -12.75
N ARG A 91 7.06 5.33 -13.25
CA ARG A 91 5.90 6.22 -13.15
C ARG A 91 5.40 6.34 -11.71
N LEU A 92 5.33 5.23 -10.98
CA LEU A 92 4.99 5.24 -9.55
C LEU A 92 5.95 6.12 -8.75
N ARG A 93 7.27 5.98 -8.96
CA ARG A 93 8.28 6.83 -8.30
C ARG A 93 8.06 8.32 -8.51
N LYS A 94 7.53 8.74 -9.66
CA LYS A 94 7.23 10.16 -9.95
C LYS A 94 5.95 10.67 -9.28
N LYS A 95 5.07 9.76 -8.86
CA LYS A 95 3.77 10.07 -8.27
C LYS A 95 3.77 9.99 -6.74
N LEU A 96 4.70 9.21 -6.19
CA LEU A 96 4.85 9.07 -4.76
C LEU A 96 5.17 10.42 -4.10
N PRO A 97 4.66 10.66 -2.88
CA PRO A 97 5.01 11.86 -2.11
C PRO A 97 6.51 11.92 -1.82
N GLU A 98 6.98 13.10 -1.42
CA GLU A 98 8.37 13.30 -1.02
C GLU A 98 8.77 12.34 0.11
N GLY A 99 10.03 11.86 0.07
CA GLY A 99 10.58 10.90 1.05
C GLY A 99 10.21 9.44 0.79
N TRP A 100 9.15 9.15 0.03
CA TRP A 100 8.84 7.78 -0.40
C TRP A 100 9.78 7.32 -1.52
N ALA A 101 10.19 6.06 -1.47
CA ALA A 101 11.10 5.49 -2.44
C ALA A 101 10.73 4.06 -2.84
N ILE A 102 11.01 3.70 -4.10
CA ILE A 102 10.95 2.31 -4.57
C ILE A 102 12.35 1.89 -5.03
N PRO A 103 13.30 1.56 -4.14
CA PRO A 103 14.62 1.11 -4.57
C PRO A 103 14.55 -0.23 -5.31
N CYS A 104 15.51 -0.43 -6.22
CA CYS A 104 15.70 -1.70 -6.93
C CYS A 104 16.98 -2.34 -6.38
N THR A 105 16.88 -3.57 -5.90
CA THR A 105 18.04 -4.34 -5.46
C THR A 105 18.37 -5.35 -6.54
N LYS A 106 19.59 -5.26 -7.08
CA LYS A 106 20.16 -6.31 -7.93
C LYS A 106 21.07 -7.15 -7.05
N SER A 107 20.69 -8.39 -6.77
CA SER A 107 21.59 -9.33 -6.10
C SER A 107 22.53 -9.96 -7.12
N SER A 108 23.83 -9.98 -6.83
CA SER A 108 24.84 -10.79 -7.54
C SER A 108 24.82 -12.26 -7.08
N SER A 109 24.11 -12.56 -5.99
CA SER A 109 23.96 -13.90 -5.42
C SER A 109 22.59 -14.51 -5.73
N ALA A 110 22.50 -15.84 -5.64
CA ALA A 110 21.39 -16.73 -6.05
C ALA A 110 19.98 -16.37 -5.53
N MET A 111 19.84 -15.41 -4.60
CA MET A 111 18.55 -14.94 -4.07
C MET A 111 17.75 -14.03 -5.01
N GLY A 112 18.27 -13.70 -6.21
CA GLY A 112 17.53 -12.91 -7.20
C GLY A 112 17.33 -11.45 -6.78
N GLY A 113 17.01 -10.59 -7.76
CA GLY A 113 16.75 -9.17 -7.55
C GLY A 113 15.27 -8.86 -7.29
N GLY A 114 14.98 -7.62 -6.91
CA GLY A 114 13.62 -7.20 -6.60
C GLY A 114 13.44 -5.70 -6.38
N TYR A 115 12.23 -5.34 -5.97
CA TYR A 115 11.85 -4.00 -5.57
C TYR A 115 11.28 -4.01 -4.16
N ARG A 116 11.38 -2.91 -3.44
CA ARG A 116 10.66 -2.68 -2.18
C ARG A 116 10.09 -1.28 -2.16
N LEU A 117 8.99 -1.07 -1.44
CA LEU A 117 8.44 0.26 -1.17
C LEU A 117 8.91 0.72 0.20
N VAL A 118 9.51 1.90 0.28
CA VAL A 118 10.08 2.44 1.51
C VAL A 118 9.39 3.78 1.80
N PRO A 119 8.72 3.91 2.96
CA PRO A 119 8.18 5.18 3.39
C PRO A 119 9.31 6.14 3.83
N PRO A 120 9.03 7.44 3.99
CA PRO A 120 9.94 8.38 4.62
C PRO A 120 10.38 7.85 5.99
N ARG A 121 11.61 8.16 6.40
CA ARG A 121 12.02 7.90 7.78
C ARG A 121 11.26 8.86 8.67
N THR A 122 10.44 8.33 9.58
CA THR A 122 9.79 9.11 10.64
C THR A 122 10.86 9.87 11.44
N ARG A 123 10.56 11.08 11.88
CA ARG A 123 11.53 11.95 12.59
C ARG A 123 12.01 11.37 13.92
N THR A 124 11.32 10.37 14.45
CA THR A 124 11.66 9.64 15.68
C THR A 124 12.77 8.61 15.54
N GLY A 125 13.35 8.41 14.35
CA GLY A 125 14.64 7.73 14.21
C GLY A 125 14.65 6.23 14.46
N GLU A 126 13.53 5.62 14.85
CA GLU A 126 13.42 4.17 14.96
C GLU A 126 12.47 3.61 13.92
N PRO A 127 12.91 2.67 13.07
CA PRO A 127 11.97 1.86 12.33
C PRO A 127 11.34 0.87 13.33
N SER A 128 10.20 1.22 13.92
CA SER A 128 9.40 0.29 14.72
C SER A 128 8.78 -0.76 13.78
N PHE A 129 9.56 -1.78 13.45
CA PHE A 129 9.09 -3.00 12.80
C PHE A 129 8.49 -3.93 13.85
N GLU A 130 7.39 -3.51 14.49
CA GLU A 130 6.58 -4.43 15.27
C GLU A 130 5.51 -5.04 14.36
N GLN A 131 5.66 -6.35 14.15
CA GLN A 131 4.64 -7.21 13.55
C GLN A 131 3.39 -7.19 14.44
N GLY A 132 2.35 -6.49 14.00
CA GLY A 132 1.03 -6.53 14.63
C GLY A 132 0.02 -7.19 13.70
N ALA A 133 0.00 -8.53 13.68
CA ALA A 133 -1.15 -9.27 13.20
C ALA A 133 -2.25 -9.17 14.28
N GLU A 134 -3.09 -8.13 14.21
CA GLU A 134 -4.41 -8.17 14.84
C GLU A 134 -5.34 -7.16 14.16
N ALA A 135 -6.19 -7.67 13.27
CA ALA A 135 -7.38 -6.97 12.86
C ALA A 135 -8.32 -6.94 14.08
N VAL A 136 -8.33 -5.83 14.81
CA VAL A 136 -9.31 -5.59 15.88
C VAL A 136 -10.67 -5.36 15.23
N GLY A 137 -11.41 -6.44 15.05
CA GLY A 137 -12.86 -6.43 15.04
C GLY A 137 -13.35 -6.75 16.44
N SER A 138 -13.76 -5.73 17.20
CA SER A 138 -14.79 -5.83 18.25
C SER A 138 -15.00 -4.45 18.89
N VAL A 139 -16.02 -3.75 18.40
CA VAL A 139 -16.73 -2.75 19.18
C VAL A 139 -17.69 -3.53 20.07
N LEU A 140 -17.58 -3.43 21.40
CA LEU A 140 -18.70 -3.66 22.34
C LEU A 140 -18.40 -2.99 23.71
N LEU A 141 -18.98 -1.78 23.82
CA LEU A 141 -19.53 -0.98 24.93
C LEU A 141 -19.15 -1.22 26.43
N PRO A 142 -19.17 -0.15 27.26
CA PRO A 142 -18.86 -0.20 28.70
C PRO A 142 -19.98 -0.80 29.57
N PRO A 143 -19.65 -1.31 30.77
CA PRO A 143 -20.63 -1.93 31.67
C PRO A 143 -21.52 -0.90 32.37
N SER A 144 -22.77 -1.31 32.64
CA SER A 144 -23.66 -0.71 33.65
C SER A 144 -23.53 -1.44 34.97
#